data_AF-A0A537AXI8-F1
#
_entry.id   AF-A0A537AXI8-F1
#
_cell.length_a   1.000
_cell.length_b   1.000
_cell.length_c   1.000
_cell.angle_alpha   90.00
_cell.angle_beta   90.00
_cell.angle_gamma   90.00
#
_symmetry.space_group_name_H-M   'P 1'
#
loop_
_entity.id
_entity.type
_entity.pdbx_description
1 polymer ?
#
loop_
_entity_poly.entity_id
_entity_poly.type
_entity_poly.pdbx_seq_one_letter_code
_entity_poly.pdbx_strand_id
1 'polypeptide(L)'
;PLAARLFMSSSTADADLFLVFRVFSPDMREVVFMGAIDPHTPVAQGWLRASHRKLDSKLSTEYRPYHTHDEVQLLEPGEVVQLDVEIWPTSIVVPAGHRVALTVRGRDYEWQKSTGARLSNFKNELRGCGPFLHDDPRDRPAAVFGGKNALHAGPGRESYVLVPVVPPKR
;
A
#
# COMPACT_ATOMS: atom_id res chain seq x y z
N PRO A 1 2.99 -14.06 2.00
CA PRO A 1 2.43 -12.80 1.47
C PRO A 1 1.80 -12.01 2.62
N LEU A 2 1.73 -10.69 2.47
CA LEU A 2 1.17 -9.77 3.45
C LEU A 2 -0.23 -9.34 2.94
N ALA A 3 -1.15 -9.05 3.85
CA ALA A 3 -2.43 -8.46 3.49
C ALA A 3 -2.85 -7.48 4.57
N ALA A 4 -3.68 -6.50 4.23
CA ALA A 4 -4.27 -5.60 5.20
C ALA A 4 -5.77 -5.52 4.99
N ARG A 5 -6.52 -5.58 6.08
CA ARG A 5 -7.94 -5.20 6.10
C ARG A 5 -8.04 -3.82 6.70
N LEU A 6 -8.62 -2.89 5.96
CA LEU A 6 -8.83 -1.52 6.40
C LEU A 6 -10.32 -1.17 6.27
N PHE A 7 -10.85 -0.48 7.27
CA PHE A 7 -12.15 0.16 7.18
C PHE A 7 -11.94 1.64 6.88
N MET A 8 -12.48 2.12 5.77
CA MET A 8 -12.21 3.48 5.29
C MET A 8 -13.47 4.14 4.75
N SER A 9 -13.58 5.45 4.94
CA SER A 9 -14.53 6.30 4.23
C SER A 9 -13.79 7.39 3.47
N SER A 10 -14.30 7.77 2.30
CA SER A 10 -13.81 8.91 1.52
C SER A 10 -14.80 10.07 1.58
N SER A 11 -14.32 11.30 1.42
CA SER A 11 -15.18 12.47 1.19
C SER A 11 -15.67 12.60 -0.26
N THR A 12 -15.22 11.72 -1.14
CA THR A 12 -15.50 11.72 -2.59
C THR A 12 -15.91 10.31 -3.06
N ALA A 13 -16.24 10.18 -4.34
CA ALA A 13 -16.77 8.94 -4.92
C ALA A 13 -15.75 7.80 -5.10
N ASP A 14 -14.46 8.04 -4.85
CA ASP A 14 -13.42 7.01 -4.92
C ASP A 14 -12.18 7.42 -4.10
N ALA A 15 -11.27 6.48 -3.89
CA ALA A 15 -9.98 6.71 -3.24
C ALA A 15 -8.95 5.67 -3.71
N ASP A 16 -7.69 6.09 -3.87
CA ASP A 16 -6.59 5.15 -4.05
C ASP A 16 -5.85 4.95 -2.71
N LEU A 17 -5.50 3.71 -2.39
CA LEU A 17 -4.73 3.34 -1.22
C LEU A 17 -3.38 2.79 -1.65
N PHE A 18 -2.36 3.30 -0.99
CA PHE A 18 -0.97 2.89 -1.14
C PHE A 18 -0.49 2.47 0.25
N LEU A 19 -0.30 1.17 0.41
CA LEU A 19 0.18 0.56 1.65
C LEU A 19 1.65 0.26 1.51
N VAL A 20 2.43 0.72 2.48
CA VAL A 20 3.88 0.53 2.50
C VAL A 20 4.24 -0.18 3.80
N PHE A 21 4.70 -1.42 3.68
CA PHE A 21 5.25 -2.17 4.80
C PHE A 21 6.73 -1.82 4.94
N ARG A 22 7.13 -1.33 6.11
CA ARG A 22 8.42 -0.69 6.34
C ARG A 22 9.08 -1.27 7.58
N VAL A 23 10.40 -1.19 7.59
CA VAL A 23 11.22 -1.52 8.76
C VAL A 23 12.14 -0.34 9.04
N PHE A 24 12.25 0.03 10.31
CA PHE A 24 13.14 1.08 10.79
C PHE A 24 14.18 0.50 11.73
N SER A 25 15.42 0.97 11.59
CA SER A 25 16.50 0.71 12.54
C SER A 25 16.20 1.33 13.92
N PRO A 26 16.96 0.95 14.97
CA PRO A 26 16.77 1.51 16.31
C PRO A 26 16.84 3.04 16.39
N ASP A 27 17.59 3.68 15.48
CA ASP A 27 17.71 5.14 15.34
C ASP A 27 16.75 5.75 14.31
N MET A 28 15.67 5.03 13.97
CA MET A 28 14.57 5.48 13.11
C MET A 28 14.95 5.79 11.66
N ARG A 29 16.06 5.25 11.15
CA ARG A 29 16.36 5.23 9.72
C ARG A 29 15.61 4.09 9.06
N GLU A 30 14.96 4.36 7.94
CA GLU A 30 14.28 3.31 7.19
C GLU A 30 15.29 2.36 6.53
N VAL A 31 15.02 1.07 6.65
CA VAL A 31 15.72 0.02 5.92
C VAL A 31 15.05 -0.19 4.57
N VAL A 32 15.79 0.09 3.50
CA VAL A 32 15.37 -0.09 2.11
C VAL A 32 16.23 -1.13 1.39
N PHE A 33 15.73 -1.63 0.27
CA PHE A 33 16.31 -2.72 -0.50
C PHE A 33 16.47 -2.33 -1.97
N MET A 34 17.40 -3.01 -2.64
CA MET A 34 17.49 -2.97 -4.10
C MET A 34 16.28 -3.69 -4.69
N GLY A 35 15.41 -2.92 -5.35
CA GLY A 35 14.30 -3.46 -6.12
C GLY A 35 14.69 -3.77 -7.57
N ALA A 36 13.70 -4.15 -8.38
CA ALA A 36 13.91 -4.47 -9.79
C ALA A 36 14.47 -3.29 -10.61
N ILE A 37 14.09 -2.06 -10.25
CA ILE A 37 14.51 -0.83 -10.93
C ILE A 37 15.05 0.19 -9.93
N ASP A 38 14.37 0.35 -8.79
CA ASP A 38 14.69 1.38 -7.80
C ASP A 38 15.66 0.84 -6.72
N PRO A 39 16.74 1.55 -6.38
CA PRO A 39 17.67 1.11 -5.33
C PRO A 39 17.16 1.31 -3.90
N HIS A 40 16.03 2.01 -3.70
CA HIS A 40 15.53 2.40 -2.38
C HIS A 40 14.09 1.91 -2.14
N THR A 41 13.81 0.67 -2.52
CA THR A 41 12.48 0.07 -2.31
C THR A 41 12.21 -0.25 -0.84
N PRO A 42 10.99 -0.03 -0.34
CA PRO A 42 10.60 -0.47 1.00
C PRO A 42 10.41 -1.99 1.01
N VAL A 43 10.21 -2.59 2.20
CA VAL A 43 10.11 -4.05 2.36
C VAL A 43 9.03 -4.69 1.49
N ALA A 44 7.86 -4.05 1.42
CA ALA A 44 6.77 -4.45 0.53
C ALA A 44 5.79 -3.29 0.30
N GLN A 45 5.07 -3.35 -0.82
CA GLN A 45 4.04 -2.38 -1.17
C GLN A 45 2.76 -3.10 -1.62
N GLY A 46 1.63 -2.44 -1.45
CA GLY A 46 0.33 -2.88 -1.91
C GLY A 46 -0.51 -1.68 -2.37
N TRP A 47 -1.38 -1.92 -3.33
CA TRP A 47 -2.21 -0.88 -3.94
C TRP A 47 -3.64 -1.37 -4.10
N LEU A 48 -4.59 -0.47 -3.90
CA LEU A 48 -5.99 -0.72 -4.23
C LEU A 48 -6.70 0.60 -4.57
N ARG A 49 -7.42 0.63 -5.68
CA ARG A 49 -8.46 1.63 -5.91
C ARG A 49 -9.74 1.14 -5.24
N ALA A 50 -10.31 1.94 -4.33
CA ALA A 50 -11.39 1.52 -3.45
C ALA A 50 -12.66 1.12 -4.22
N SER A 51 -12.92 1.72 -5.39
CA SER A 51 -14.03 1.30 -6.25
C SER A 51 -13.85 -0.09 -6.88
N HIS A 52 -12.63 -0.63 -6.89
CA HIS A 52 -12.32 -1.99 -7.36
C HIS A 52 -12.20 -3.01 -6.20
N ARG A 53 -12.73 -2.71 -5.01
CA ARG A 53 -12.63 -3.56 -3.80
C ARG A 53 -13.33 -4.92 -3.87
N LYS A 54 -14.04 -5.23 -4.97
CA LYS A 54 -14.76 -6.50 -5.10
C LYS A 54 -13.78 -7.68 -5.13
N LEU A 55 -13.94 -8.57 -4.17
CA LEU A 55 -13.14 -9.79 -4.06
C LEU A 55 -13.74 -10.94 -4.88
N ASP A 56 -12.86 -11.75 -5.47
CA ASP A 56 -13.19 -13.08 -5.94
C ASP A 56 -13.17 -14.05 -4.75
N SER A 57 -14.34 -14.53 -4.34
CA SER A 57 -14.49 -15.45 -3.21
C SER A 57 -13.80 -16.82 -3.39
N LYS A 58 -13.51 -17.24 -4.62
CA LYS A 58 -12.88 -18.54 -4.92
C LYS A 58 -11.36 -18.45 -4.91
N LEU A 59 -10.82 -17.29 -5.29
CA LEU A 59 -9.37 -17.07 -5.39
C LEU A 59 -8.79 -16.37 -4.14
N SER A 60 -9.61 -15.57 -3.45
CA SER A 60 -9.18 -14.85 -2.27
C SER A 60 -8.88 -15.79 -1.12
N THR A 61 -7.76 -15.53 -0.45
CA THR A 61 -7.39 -16.16 0.82
C THR A 61 -7.12 -15.07 1.83
N GLU A 62 -7.05 -15.44 3.11
CA GLU A 62 -6.80 -14.50 4.21
C GLU A 62 -5.53 -13.65 3.98
N TYR A 63 -4.46 -14.27 3.48
CA TYR A 63 -3.16 -13.63 3.25
C TYR A 63 -2.96 -13.14 1.80
N ARG A 64 -3.98 -13.26 0.94
CA ARG A 64 -3.93 -12.86 -0.46
C ARG A 64 -5.35 -12.58 -0.97
N PRO A 65 -5.88 -11.36 -0.78
CA PRO A 65 -7.12 -10.95 -1.41
C PRO A 65 -6.94 -10.91 -2.92
N TYR A 66 -7.96 -11.34 -3.67
CA TYR A 66 -7.96 -11.31 -5.13
C TYR A 66 -9.12 -10.46 -5.61
N HIS A 67 -8.85 -9.41 -6.36
CA HIS A 67 -9.87 -8.48 -6.85
C HIS A 67 -10.30 -8.85 -8.26
N THR A 68 -11.62 -8.87 -8.52
CA THR A 68 -12.15 -9.26 -9.83
C THR A 68 -11.88 -8.20 -10.89
N HIS A 69 -11.88 -6.92 -10.50
CA HIS A 69 -11.81 -5.76 -11.40
C HIS A 69 -12.85 -5.79 -12.54
N ASP A 70 -13.96 -6.49 -12.37
CA ASP A 70 -15.01 -6.68 -13.37
C ASP A 70 -16.09 -5.59 -13.34
N GLU A 71 -16.15 -4.82 -12.26
CA GLU A 71 -17.05 -3.69 -12.10
C GLU A 71 -16.44 -2.58 -11.23
N VAL A 72 -17.01 -1.39 -11.34
CA VAL A 72 -16.66 -0.21 -10.53
C VAL A 72 -17.75 0.00 -9.49
N GLN A 73 -17.42 -0.17 -8.22
CA GLN A 73 -18.30 0.07 -7.07
C GLN A 73 -17.95 1.42 -6.43
N LEU A 74 -18.48 2.53 -6.94
CA LEU A 74 -18.19 3.86 -6.37
C LEU A 74 -18.50 3.92 -4.87
N LEU A 75 -17.81 4.83 -4.18
CA LEU A 75 -18.03 5.11 -2.76
C LEU A 75 -19.13 6.15 -2.61
N GLU A 76 -19.99 5.97 -1.60
CA GLU A 76 -20.81 7.06 -1.10
C GLU A 76 -19.99 7.90 -0.11
N PRO A 77 -19.93 9.24 -0.27
CA PRO A 77 -19.17 10.09 0.63
C PRO A 77 -19.54 9.89 2.11
N GLY A 78 -18.55 9.60 2.95
CA GLY A 78 -18.71 9.35 4.38
C GLY A 78 -19.16 7.93 4.75
N GLU A 79 -19.55 7.10 3.79
CA GLU A 79 -19.84 5.69 4.04
C GLU A 79 -18.54 4.91 4.31
N VAL A 80 -18.56 4.06 5.32
CA VAL A 80 -17.41 3.22 5.68
C VAL A 80 -17.49 1.91 4.92
N VAL A 81 -16.48 1.62 4.12
CA VAL A 81 -16.32 0.36 3.38
C VAL A 81 -15.13 -0.44 3.93
N GLN A 82 -15.21 -1.77 3.82
CA GLN A 82 -14.09 -2.66 4.05
C GLN A 82 -13.25 -2.76 2.78
N LEU A 83 -11.92 -2.72 2.95
CA LEU A 83 -10.94 -2.84 1.89
C LEU A 83 -9.88 -3.86 2.29
N ASP A 84 -9.75 -4.94 1.53
CA ASP A 84 -8.71 -5.95 1.71
C ASP A 84 -7.62 -5.73 0.66
N VAL A 85 -6.44 -5.27 1.08
CA VAL A 85 -5.34 -4.89 0.18
C VAL A 85 -4.26 -5.97 0.20
N GLU A 86 -3.91 -6.51 -0.96
CA GLU A 86 -2.74 -7.38 -1.12
C GLU A 86 -1.48 -6.52 -0.98
N ILE A 87 -0.57 -6.94 -0.10
CA ILE A 87 0.78 -6.38 -0.01
C ILE A 87 1.73 -7.43 -0.55
N TRP A 88 2.54 -7.04 -1.54
CA TRP A 88 3.34 -7.97 -2.32
C TRP A 88 4.24 -8.87 -1.45
N PRO A 89 4.49 -10.12 -1.88
CA PRO A 89 5.29 -11.08 -1.11
C PRO A 89 6.67 -10.51 -0.74
N THR A 90 7.09 -10.76 0.49
CA THR A 90 8.40 -10.39 1.02
C THR A 90 8.94 -11.49 1.93
N SER A 91 10.26 -11.51 2.14
CA SER A 91 10.95 -12.46 3.01
C SER A 91 12.16 -11.76 3.62
N ILE A 92 12.03 -11.34 4.88
CA ILE A 92 13.07 -10.61 5.60
C ILE A 92 13.20 -11.13 7.03
N VAL A 93 14.36 -10.89 7.63
CA VAL A 93 14.56 -11.02 9.07
C VAL A 93 14.57 -9.61 9.65
N VAL A 94 13.74 -9.36 10.67
CA VAL A 94 13.72 -8.09 11.41
C VAL A 94 14.53 -8.29 12.69
N PRO A 95 15.73 -7.70 12.82
CA PRO A 95 16.56 -7.88 14.01
C PRO A 95 15.93 -7.22 15.24
N ALA A 96 16.34 -7.69 16.43
CA ALA A 96 15.94 -7.05 17.68
C ALA A 96 16.24 -5.53 17.67
N GLY A 97 15.36 -4.75 18.28
CA GLY A 97 15.44 -3.28 18.32
C GLY A 97 14.94 -2.55 17.06
N HIS A 98 14.70 -3.27 15.95
CA HIS A 98 14.05 -2.67 14.78
C HIS A 98 12.53 -2.54 15.00
N ARG A 99 11.90 -1.66 14.22
CA ARG A 99 10.46 -1.40 14.28
C ARG A 99 9.81 -1.69 12.93
N VAL A 100 8.72 -2.45 12.96
CA VAL A 100 7.85 -2.63 11.79
C VAL A 100 6.80 -1.51 11.77
N ALA A 101 6.50 -1.00 10.58
CA ALA A 101 5.44 -0.02 10.40
C ALA A 101 4.64 -0.30 9.13
N LEU A 102 3.35 0.02 9.18
CA LEU A 102 2.51 0.15 8.00
C LEU A 102 2.24 1.65 7.76
N THR A 103 2.60 2.15 6.59
CA THR A 103 2.18 3.48 6.14
C THR A 103 1.00 3.34 5.19
N VAL A 104 -0.10 4.04 5.45
CA VAL A 104 -1.28 4.09 4.56
C VAL A 104 -1.37 5.49 3.95
N ARG A 105 -1.50 5.59 2.63
CA ARG A 105 -1.43 6.85 1.88
C ARG A 105 -2.36 6.86 0.68
N GLY A 106 -2.61 8.06 0.14
CA GLY A 106 -3.35 8.27 -1.12
C GLY A 106 -2.48 8.50 -2.35
N ARG A 107 -1.17 8.21 -2.27
CA ARG A 107 -0.21 8.38 -3.38
C ARG A 107 1.01 7.47 -3.21
N ASP A 108 1.79 7.34 -4.27
CA ASP A 108 3.01 6.55 -4.30
C ASP A 108 3.98 6.86 -3.16
N TYR A 109 4.72 5.83 -2.77
CA TYR A 109 5.78 5.92 -1.80
C TYR A 109 6.98 6.72 -2.33
N GLU A 110 7.55 7.53 -1.45
CA GLU A 110 8.81 8.25 -1.70
C GLU A 110 9.68 8.06 -0.46
N TRP A 111 10.86 7.48 -0.63
CA TRP A 111 11.89 7.31 0.40
C TRP A 111 12.53 8.64 0.78
N GLN A 112 12.91 9.43 -0.22
CA GLN A 112 13.46 10.77 -0.05
C GLN A 112 12.90 11.70 -1.13
N LYS A 113 12.95 13.01 -0.86
CA LYS A 113 12.50 14.04 -1.82
C LYS A 113 13.26 13.95 -3.14
N SER A 114 14.55 13.63 -3.07
CA SER A 114 15.43 13.39 -4.20
C SER A 114 16.51 12.39 -3.77
N THR A 115 16.88 11.51 -4.69
CA THR A 115 17.94 10.50 -4.54
C THR A 115 19.07 10.74 -5.53
N GLY A 116 18.84 11.57 -6.56
CA GLY A 116 19.75 11.74 -7.70
C GLY A 116 19.77 10.55 -8.67
N ALA A 117 19.10 9.44 -8.35
CA ALA A 117 19.08 8.24 -9.17
C ALA A 117 18.12 8.41 -10.35
N ARG A 118 18.67 8.51 -11.56
CA ARG A 118 17.91 8.60 -12.82
C ARG A 118 18.47 7.63 -13.84
N LEU A 119 17.57 7.03 -14.61
CA LEU A 119 17.91 6.26 -15.79
C LEU A 119 17.58 7.09 -17.02
N SER A 120 18.47 7.07 -18.03
CA SER A 120 18.40 7.97 -19.20
C SER A 120 17.11 7.85 -20.01
N ASN A 121 16.43 6.72 -19.91
CA ASN A 121 15.20 6.38 -20.62
C ASN A 121 13.91 6.53 -19.80
N PHE A 122 13.99 6.99 -18.54
CA PHE A 122 12.81 7.17 -17.70
C PHE A 122 12.57 8.64 -17.35
N LYS A 123 11.29 9.04 -17.37
CA LYS A 123 10.84 10.41 -17.06
C LYS A 123 11.11 10.78 -15.60
N ASN A 124 10.90 9.85 -14.68
CA ASN A 124 10.86 10.11 -13.25
C ASN A 124 12.13 9.64 -12.55
N GLU A 125 12.52 10.39 -11.53
CA GLU A 125 13.59 10.03 -10.60
C GLU A 125 13.19 8.86 -9.70
N LEU A 126 14.13 7.96 -9.44
CA LEU A 126 13.94 6.75 -8.64
C LEU A 126 13.92 7.11 -7.15
N ARG A 127 12.71 7.26 -6.61
CA ARG A 127 12.47 7.72 -5.23
C ARG A 127 11.87 6.65 -4.33
N GLY A 128 11.79 5.40 -4.75
CA GLY A 128 11.43 4.26 -3.91
C GLY A 128 10.39 3.29 -4.50
N CYS A 129 9.67 3.69 -5.55
CA CYS A 129 8.69 2.85 -6.24
C CYS A 129 8.95 2.74 -7.75
N GLY A 130 10.16 3.06 -8.19
CA GLY A 130 10.52 3.06 -9.61
C GLY A 130 10.00 4.29 -10.37
N PRO A 131 10.06 4.26 -11.71
CA PRO A 131 9.76 5.43 -12.53
C PRO A 131 8.27 5.58 -12.88
N PHE A 132 7.45 4.56 -12.64
CA PHE A 132 6.03 4.54 -13.01
C PHE A 132 5.18 4.97 -11.81
N LEU A 133 4.58 6.15 -11.90
CA LEU A 133 3.80 6.75 -10.82
C LEU A 133 2.31 6.75 -11.17
N HIS A 134 1.50 6.73 -10.13
CA HIS A 134 0.05 6.80 -10.17
C HIS A 134 -0.39 8.26 -10.03
N ASP A 135 -0.04 9.10 -11.01
CA ASP A 135 -0.23 10.56 -10.95
C ASP A 135 -0.82 11.20 -12.23
N ASP A 136 -1.26 10.40 -13.21
CA ASP A 136 -1.90 10.93 -14.42
C ASP A 136 -3.23 11.64 -14.06
N PRO A 137 -3.36 12.96 -14.30
CA PRO A 137 -4.55 13.72 -13.89
C PRO A 137 -5.82 13.33 -14.64
N ARG A 138 -5.71 12.60 -15.77
CA ARG A 138 -6.86 12.08 -16.53
C ARG A 138 -7.46 10.85 -15.84
N ASP A 139 -6.62 10.01 -15.23
CA ASP A 139 -7.05 8.84 -14.46
C ASP A 139 -7.31 9.19 -12.99
N ARG A 140 -6.56 10.15 -12.43
CA ARG A 140 -6.63 10.60 -11.04
C ARG A 140 -6.95 12.09 -10.93
N PRO A 141 -8.14 12.54 -11.37
CA PRO A 141 -8.54 13.93 -11.23
C PRO A 141 -8.59 14.32 -9.75
N ALA A 142 -8.01 15.48 -9.43
CA ALA A 142 -7.92 15.98 -8.05
C ALA A 142 -9.30 16.17 -7.38
N ALA A 143 -10.35 16.43 -8.17
CA ALA A 143 -11.73 16.53 -7.67
C ALA A 143 -12.25 15.21 -7.06
N VAL A 144 -11.68 14.07 -7.45
CA VAL A 144 -12.04 12.74 -6.92
C VAL A 144 -10.98 12.25 -5.93
N PHE A 145 -9.70 12.24 -6.32
CA PHE A 145 -8.63 11.61 -5.53
C PHE A 145 -7.87 12.58 -4.60
N GLY A 146 -8.18 13.87 -4.65
CA GLY A 146 -7.63 14.89 -3.74
C GLY A 146 -8.44 15.10 -2.45
N GLY A 147 -9.45 14.25 -2.21
CA GLY A 147 -10.35 14.33 -1.05
C GLY A 147 -9.72 13.90 0.28
N LYS A 148 -10.53 13.91 1.34
CA LYS A 148 -10.14 13.42 2.66
C LYS A 148 -10.59 11.97 2.83
N ASN A 149 -9.65 11.09 3.15
CA ASN A 149 -9.90 9.71 3.51
C ASN A 149 -9.73 9.54 5.02
N ALA A 150 -10.64 8.80 5.66
CA ALA A 150 -10.58 8.50 7.09
C ALA A 150 -10.49 7.00 7.30
N LEU A 151 -9.46 6.55 8.03
CA LEU A 151 -9.36 5.18 8.50
C LEU A 151 -10.13 5.02 9.80
N HIS A 152 -10.91 3.96 9.88
CA HIS A 152 -11.73 3.60 11.03
C HIS A 152 -11.13 2.40 11.73
N ALA A 153 -11.10 2.45 13.06
CA ALA A 153 -10.67 1.36 13.92
C ALA A 153 -11.56 1.30 15.16
N GLY A 154 -11.99 0.11 15.54
CA GLY A 154 -12.82 -0.12 16.73
C GLY A 154 -13.59 -1.43 16.64
N PRO A 155 -14.43 -1.75 17.65
CA PRO A 155 -15.25 -2.96 17.65
C PRO A 155 -16.13 -3.07 16.40
N GLY A 156 -16.05 -4.21 15.70
CA GLY A 156 -16.75 -4.46 14.43
C GLY A 156 -16.13 -3.78 13.21
N ARG A 157 -14.99 -3.09 13.39
CA ARG A 157 -14.20 -2.43 12.34
C ARG A 157 -12.71 -2.57 12.66
N GLU A 158 -12.27 -3.81 12.82
CA GLU A 158 -10.89 -4.15 13.15
C GLU A 158 -10.01 -3.98 11.90
N SER A 159 -9.42 -2.80 11.74
CA SER A 159 -8.37 -2.58 10.76
C SER A 159 -7.07 -3.25 11.23
N TYR A 160 -6.47 -4.12 10.41
CA TYR A 160 -5.27 -4.88 10.73
C TYR A 160 -4.36 -5.11 9.52
N VAL A 161 -3.11 -5.50 9.80
CA VAL A 161 -2.18 -6.07 8.83
C VAL A 161 -1.82 -7.49 9.25
N LEU A 162 -1.95 -8.43 8.31
CA LEU A 162 -1.54 -9.82 8.47
C LEU A 162 -0.08 -9.96 8.09
N VAL A 163 0.72 -10.37 9.07
CA VAL A 163 2.16 -10.59 8.92
C VAL A 163 2.46 -12.07 9.08
N PRO A 164 2.93 -12.78 8.03
CA PRO A 164 3.25 -14.20 8.13
C PRO A 164 4.57 -14.38 8.88
N VAL A 165 4.50 -14.72 10.17
CA VAL A 165 5.68 -15.04 10.98
C VAL A 165 6.11 -16.47 10.71
N VAL A 166 7.28 -16.65 10.09
CA VAL A 166 7.89 -17.96 9.89
C VAL A 166 8.63 -18.36 11.17
N PRO A 167 8.26 -19.44 11.86
CA PRO A 167 8.94 -19.86 13.08
C PRO A 167 10.37 -20.36 12.78
N PRO A 168 11.29 -20.29 13.76
CA PRO A 168 12.60 -20.93 13.63
C PRO A 168 12.42 -22.44 13.41
N LYS A 169 13.33 -23.06 12.63
CA LYS A 169 13.39 -24.53 12.54
C LYS A 169 13.58 -25.08 13.95
N ARG A 170 12.70 -25.99 14.35
CA ARG A 170 12.85 -26.77 15.59
C ARG A 170 14.02 -27.73 15.49
#